data_AF-A0A2G9S387-F1
#
_entry.id   AF-A0A2G9S387-F1
#
_cell.length_a   1.000
_cell.length_b   1.000
_cell.length_c   1.000
_cell.angle_alpha   90.00
_cell.angle_beta   90.00
_cell.angle_gamma   90.00
#
_symmetry.space_group_name_H-M   'P 1'
#
loop_
_entity.id
_entity.type
_entity.pdbx_description
1 polymer ?
#
loop_
_entity_poly.entity_id
_entity_poly.type
_entity_poly.pdbx_seq_one_letter_code
_entity_poly.pdbx_strand_id
1 'polypeptide(L)'
;IRYISQTQGLPAEYLLSSGTKTTRFFNRDGDSPYPLWRLKTPEDHESETGIKSKEARKYIFNCLDDMAQVNMTSDLEGSDMLVEKADRREFIDLLKKMLTIDADKRITPIETLNHPFVTMTHLLDFPHSSQYGLLLVSVLGA
;
A
#
# COMPACT_ATOMS: atom_id res chain seq x y z
N ILE A 1 -0.40 -10.00 -9.92
CA ILE A 1 -1.38 -10.23 -8.83
C ILE A 1 -0.78 -10.94 -7.62
N ARG A 2 -0.02 -12.04 -7.77
CA ARG A 2 0.64 -12.74 -6.63
C ARG A 2 1.34 -11.82 -5.63
N TYR A 3 2.17 -10.90 -6.09
CA TYR A 3 2.87 -9.95 -5.22
C TYR A 3 1.93 -9.02 -4.44
N ILE A 4 0.91 -8.48 -5.12
CA ILE A 4 -0.12 -7.63 -4.49
C ILE A 4 -0.83 -8.45 -3.41
N SER A 5 -1.26 -9.67 -3.74
CA SER A 5 -2.00 -10.51 -2.80
C SER A 5 -1.17 -10.97 -1.60
N GLN A 6 0.14 -11.14 -1.77
CA GLN A 6 1.04 -11.47 -0.67
C GLN A 6 1.20 -10.30 0.33
N THR A 7 1.19 -9.06 -0.15
CA THR A 7 1.43 -7.86 0.68
C THR A 7 0.14 -7.19 1.14
N GLN A 8 -0.99 -7.39 0.47
CA GLN A 8 -2.26 -6.70 0.77
C GLN A 8 -3.43 -7.66 1.06
N GLY A 9 -3.19 -8.98 0.99
CA GLY A 9 -4.25 -9.98 1.02
C GLY A 9 -4.95 -10.14 -0.33
N LEU A 10 -5.79 -11.17 -0.44
CA LEU A 10 -6.55 -11.41 -1.66
C LEU A 10 -7.59 -10.30 -1.90
N PRO A 11 -7.90 -9.96 -3.16
CA PRO A 11 -9.08 -9.16 -3.45
C PRO A 11 -10.34 -9.81 -2.85
N ALA A 12 -11.31 -8.98 -2.46
CA ALA A 12 -12.56 -9.47 -1.91
C ALA A 12 -13.31 -10.39 -2.90
N GLU A 13 -14.12 -11.31 -2.38
CA GLU A 13 -14.82 -12.34 -3.17
C GLU A 13 -15.58 -11.72 -4.35
N TYR A 14 -16.39 -10.69 -4.11
CA TYR A 14 -17.20 -10.05 -5.15
C TYR A 14 -16.35 -9.47 -6.30
N LEU A 15 -15.15 -8.97 -6.01
CA LEU A 15 -14.22 -8.48 -7.04
C LEU A 15 -13.69 -9.65 -7.88
N LEU A 16 -13.31 -10.75 -7.24
CA LEU A 16 -12.84 -11.95 -7.91
C LEU A 16 -13.95 -12.58 -8.76
N SER A 17 -15.17 -12.69 -8.23
CA SER A 17 -16.34 -13.24 -8.92
C SER A 17 -16.79 -12.39 -10.11
N SER A 18 -16.58 -11.08 -10.07
CA SER A 18 -16.92 -10.17 -11.18
C SER A 18 -15.81 -10.05 -12.24
N GLY A 19 -14.61 -10.56 -11.95
CA GLY A 19 -13.43 -10.38 -12.80
C GLY A 19 -13.39 -11.34 -13.99
N THR A 20 -13.40 -10.80 -15.21
CA THR A 20 -13.33 -11.59 -16.46
C THR A 20 -12.02 -12.37 -16.64
N LYS A 21 -10.96 -11.98 -15.92
CA LYS A 21 -9.64 -12.61 -15.96
C LYS A 21 -9.29 -13.35 -14.68
N THR A 22 -10.19 -13.43 -13.70
CA THR A 22 -9.93 -14.02 -12.39
C THR A 22 -9.42 -15.46 -12.50
N THR A 23 -10.08 -16.28 -13.32
CA THR A 23 -9.74 -17.70 -13.51
C THR A 23 -8.35 -17.93 -14.11
N ARG A 24 -7.70 -16.90 -14.67
CA ARG A 24 -6.30 -17.01 -15.12
C ARG A 24 -5.32 -17.14 -13.97
N PHE A 25 -5.68 -16.64 -12.78
CA PHE A 25 -4.77 -16.57 -11.63
C PHE A 25 -5.34 -17.23 -10.37
N PHE A 26 -6.65 -17.46 -10.32
CA PHE A 26 -7.33 -18.03 -9.17
C PHE A 26 -8.15 -19.26 -9.59
N ASN A 27 -8.31 -20.19 -8.65
CA ASN A 27 -9.20 -21.33 -8.76
C ASN A 27 -10.28 -21.22 -7.68
N ARG A 28 -11.48 -21.72 -7.96
CA ARG A 28 -12.48 -22.00 -6.91
C ARG A 28 -12.23 -23.42 -6.40
N ASP A 29 -12.29 -23.59 -5.09
CA ASP A 29 -12.07 -24.90 -4.49
C ASP A 29 -13.33 -25.77 -4.62
N GLY A 30 -13.35 -26.65 -5.64
CA GLY A 30 -14.54 -27.38 -6.07
C GLY A 30 -15.09 -28.39 -5.06
N ASP A 31 -14.28 -28.84 -4.10
CA ASP A 31 -14.66 -29.83 -3.10
C ASP A 31 -15.32 -29.22 -1.85
N SER A 32 -15.37 -27.88 -1.76
CA SER A 32 -16.00 -27.18 -0.64
C SER A 32 -17.47 -26.85 -0.93
N PRO A 33 -18.39 -27.04 0.05
CA PRO A 33 -19.76 -26.56 -0.07
C PRO A 33 -19.86 -25.02 -0.19
N TYR A 34 -18.79 -24.30 0.16
CA TYR A 34 -18.63 -22.87 -0.04
C TYR A 34 -17.29 -22.63 -0.76
N PRO A 35 -17.25 -22.78 -2.09
CA PRO A 35 -15.99 -22.76 -2.84
C PRO A 35 -15.41 -21.34 -2.83
N LEU A 36 -14.37 -21.11 -2.03
CA LEU A 36 -13.69 -19.82 -1.98
C LEU A 36 -12.66 -19.71 -3.11
N TRP A 37 -12.43 -18.47 -3.56
CA TRP A 37 -11.34 -18.18 -4.49
C TRP A 37 -9.99 -18.34 -3.78
N ARG A 38 -9.11 -19.15 -4.35
CA ARG A 38 -7.71 -19.27 -3.95
C ARG A 38 -6.79 -18.88 -5.11
N LEU A 39 -5.69 -18.22 -4.78
CA LEU A 39 -4.65 -17.94 -5.78
C LEU A 39 -4.02 -19.28 -6.20
N LYS A 40 -3.78 -19.45 -7.50
CA LYS A 40 -3.02 -20.59 -8.04
C LYS A 40 -1.63 -20.63 -7.43
N THR A 41 -1.13 -21.83 -7.16
CA THR A 41 0.28 -22.00 -6.83
C THR A 41 1.15 -21.60 -8.04
N PRO A 42 2.41 -21.20 -7.84
CA PRO A 42 3.34 -20.98 -8.94
C PRO A 42 3.42 -22.18 -9.89
N GLU A 43 3.37 -23.39 -9.35
CA GLU A 43 3.43 -24.66 -10.09
C GLU A 43 2.17 -24.87 -10.93
N ASP A 44 0.97 -24.67 -10.36
CA ASP A 44 -0.29 -24.77 -11.09
C ASP A 44 -0.30 -23.82 -12.28
N HIS A 45 0.04 -22.55 -12.04
CA HIS A 45 0.06 -21.53 -13.09
C HIS A 45 1.12 -21.82 -14.17
N GLU A 46 2.33 -22.24 -13.78
CA GLU A 46 3.38 -22.63 -14.74
C GLU A 46 2.93 -23.80 -15.60
N SER A 47 2.25 -24.79 -15.02
CA SER A 47 1.73 -25.95 -15.76
C SER A 47 0.68 -25.57 -16.81
N GLU A 48 -0.19 -24.61 -16.48
CA GLU A 48 -1.28 -24.19 -17.37
C GLU A 48 -0.82 -23.22 -18.47
N THR A 49 0.09 -22.30 -18.16
CA THR A 49 0.47 -21.22 -19.09
C THR A 49 1.87 -21.38 -19.69
N GLY A 50 2.67 -22.31 -19.19
CA GLY A 50 4.10 -22.44 -19.52
C GLY A 50 4.96 -21.27 -19.02
N ILE A 51 4.43 -20.39 -18.15
CA ILE A 51 5.14 -19.20 -17.68
C ILE A 51 5.64 -19.46 -16.26
N LYS A 52 6.96 -19.55 -16.12
CA LYS A 52 7.64 -19.68 -14.83
C LYS A 52 7.57 -18.39 -14.03
N SER A 53 7.02 -18.48 -12.81
CA SER A 53 7.05 -17.37 -11.86
C SER A 53 8.48 -17.09 -11.42
N LYS A 54 8.85 -15.80 -11.37
CA LYS A 54 10.14 -15.34 -10.83
C LYS A 54 9.90 -14.52 -9.56
N GLU A 55 10.92 -14.39 -8.73
CA GLU A 55 10.98 -13.34 -7.71
C GLU A 55 11.80 -12.19 -8.27
N ALA A 56 11.19 -11.01 -8.38
CA ALA A 56 11.80 -9.82 -8.96
C ALA A 56 11.81 -8.62 -8.00
N ARG A 57 11.25 -8.78 -6.80
CA ARG A 57 11.18 -7.70 -5.82
C ARG A 57 12.49 -7.60 -5.05
N LYS A 58 12.98 -6.37 -4.90
CA LYS A 58 14.05 -6.05 -3.95
C LYS A 58 13.57 -6.14 -2.50
N TYR A 59 12.31 -5.83 -2.24
CA TYR A 59 11.68 -5.85 -0.92
C TYR A 59 10.42 -6.71 -0.94
N ILE A 60 10.28 -7.59 0.04
CA ILE A 60 9.10 -8.43 0.24
C ILE A 60 8.51 -8.03 1.60
N PHE A 61 7.35 -7.39 1.58
CA PHE A 61 6.64 -6.95 2.78
C PHE A 61 5.44 -7.85 3.06
N ASN A 62 5.15 -8.06 4.35
CA ASN A 62 3.96 -8.79 4.78
C ASN A 62 2.73 -7.89 4.71
N CYS A 63 2.91 -6.59 4.96
CA CYS A 63 1.87 -5.57 4.81
C CYS A 63 2.46 -4.24 4.33
N LEU A 64 1.62 -3.30 3.89
CA LEU A 64 2.08 -1.96 3.50
C LEU A 64 2.65 -1.17 4.69
N ASP A 65 2.23 -1.47 5.92
CA ASP A 65 2.73 -0.79 7.12
C ASP A 65 4.22 -1.06 7.38
N ASP A 66 4.74 -2.21 6.94
CA ASP A 66 6.17 -2.56 7.06
C ASP A 66 7.08 -1.58 6.32
N MET A 67 6.56 -0.89 5.29
CA MET A 67 7.31 0.12 4.54
C MET A 67 7.66 1.35 5.39
N ALA A 68 6.92 1.61 6.47
CA ALA A 68 7.18 2.72 7.39
C ALA A 68 8.57 2.64 8.03
N GLN A 69 9.22 1.48 8.07
CA GLN A 69 10.51 1.31 8.75
C GLN A 69 11.70 1.25 7.79
N VAL A 70 11.46 1.21 6.48
CA VAL A 70 12.51 1.00 5.48
C VAL A 70 13.29 2.28 5.23
N ASN A 71 14.63 2.17 5.25
CA ASN A 71 15.55 3.30 5.04
C ASN A 71 15.35 4.46 6.04
N MET A 72 14.85 4.18 7.25
CA MET A 72 14.80 5.20 8.31
C MET A 72 16.22 5.54 8.75
N THR A 73 16.57 6.82 8.79
CA THR A 73 17.90 7.29 9.18
C THR A 73 18.08 7.19 10.69
N SER A 74 19.17 6.56 11.13
CA SER A 74 19.53 6.41 12.55
C SER A 74 20.00 7.72 13.19
N ASP A 75 20.34 8.71 12.40
CA ASP A 75 21.06 9.91 12.83
C ASP A 75 20.11 11.04 13.27
N LEU A 76 18.79 10.81 13.19
CA LEU A 76 17.78 11.76 13.67
C LEU A 76 17.57 11.57 15.17
N GLU A 77 17.63 12.68 15.91
CA GLU A 77 17.41 12.69 17.35
C GLU A 77 16.25 13.61 17.75
N GLY A 78 15.70 13.39 18.94
CA GLY A 78 14.72 14.29 19.55
C GLY A 78 13.47 14.54 18.69
N SER A 79 13.15 15.81 18.49
CA SER A 79 11.97 16.26 17.73
C SER A 79 12.00 15.83 16.27
N ASP A 80 13.18 15.78 15.65
CA ASP A 80 13.30 15.49 14.22
C ASP A 80 12.95 14.03 13.92
N MET A 81 13.26 13.11 14.85
CA MET A 81 12.80 11.72 14.76
C MET A 81 11.27 11.61 14.89
N LEU A 82 10.64 12.43 15.74
CA LEU A 82 9.18 12.40 15.93
C LEU A 82 8.45 12.92 14.68
N VAL A 83 8.98 13.97 14.08
CA VAL A 83 8.52 14.55 12.80
C VAL A 83 8.62 13.52 11.68
N GLU A 84 9.78 12.89 11.49
CA GLU A 84 9.96 11.85 10.47
C GLU A 84 8.99 10.67 10.66
N LYS A 85 8.77 10.24 11.91
CA LYS A 85 7.80 9.18 12.20
C LYS A 85 6.37 9.60 11.87
N ALA A 86 6.00 10.84 12.16
CA ALA A 86 4.68 11.37 11.83
C ALA A 86 4.48 11.45 10.31
N ASP A 87 5.48 11.97 9.58
CA ASP A 87 5.43 12.11 8.13
C ASP A 87 5.31 10.77 7.41
N ARG A 88 6.14 9.80 7.83
CA ARG A 88 6.06 8.43 7.29
C ARG A 88 4.73 7.76 7.61
N ARG A 89 4.13 8.02 8.78
CA ARG A 89 2.81 7.48 9.13
C ARG A 89 1.75 8.00 8.16
N GLU A 90 1.71 9.32 7.92
CA GLU A 90 0.75 9.90 7.00
C GLU A 90 1.02 9.48 5.54
N PHE A 91 2.28 9.29 5.15
CA PHE A 91 2.64 8.72 3.85
C PHE A 91 2.07 7.31 3.66
N ILE A 92 2.27 6.42 4.64
CA ILE A 92 1.77 5.04 4.58
C ILE A 92 0.24 5.01 4.57
N ASP A 93 -0.42 5.87 5.35
CA ASP A 93 -1.87 5.99 5.31
C ASP A 93 -2.37 6.39 3.92
N LEU A 94 -1.77 7.42 3.31
CA LEU A 94 -2.10 7.81 1.93
C LEU A 94 -1.83 6.69 0.93
N LEU A 95 -0.67 6.03 1.03
CA LEU A 95 -0.27 4.94 0.15
C LEU A 95 -1.26 3.77 0.22
N LYS A 96 -1.73 3.41 1.41
CA LYS A 96 -2.76 2.36 1.60
C LYS A 96 -4.07 2.75 0.94
N LYS A 97 -4.50 4.01 1.08
CA LYS A 97 -5.70 4.53 0.43
C LYS A 97 -5.58 4.55 -1.11
N MET A 98 -4.40 4.89 -1.65
CA MET A 98 -4.12 4.84 -3.09
C MET A 98 -4.04 3.41 -3.65
N LEU A 99 -3.43 2.49 -2.90
CA LEU A 99 -3.28 1.09 -3.29
C LEU A 99 -4.45 0.21 -2.85
N THR A 100 -5.57 0.80 -2.43
CA THR A 100 -6.78 0.05 -2.09
C THR A 100 -7.25 -0.75 -3.31
N ILE A 101 -7.41 -2.06 -3.13
CA ILE A 101 -7.69 -3.01 -4.20
C ILE A 101 -9.06 -2.71 -4.83
N ASP A 102 -10.06 -2.44 -4.00
CA ASP A 102 -11.38 -2.02 -4.43
C ASP A 102 -11.34 -0.58 -4.97
N ALA A 103 -11.63 -0.41 -6.25
CA ALA A 103 -11.57 0.88 -6.90
C ALA A 103 -12.60 1.87 -6.33
N ASP A 104 -13.76 1.38 -5.88
CA ASP A 104 -14.84 2.22 -5.35
C ASP A 104 -14.50 2.79 -3.96
N LYS A 105 -13.52 2.20 -3.28
CA LYS A 105 -13.00 2.65 -1.97
C LYS A 105 -11.64 3.33 -2.07
N ARG A 106 -11.06 3.40 -3.27
CA ARG A 106 -9.75 4.02 -3.50
C ARG A 106 -9.89 5.53 -3.43
N ILE A 107 -8.93 6.17 -2.76
CA ILE A 107 -8.89 7.63 -2.68
C ILE A 107 -8.87 8.27 -4.07
N THR A 108 -9.64 9.34 -4.23
CA THR A 108 -9.67 10.14 -5.45
C THR A 108 -8.53 11.17 -5.48
N PRO A 109 -8.22 11.76 -6.65
CA PRO A 109 -7.20 12.81 -6.72
C PRO A 109 -7.50 14.02 -5.82
N ILE A 110 -8.76 14.45 -5.73
CA ILE A 110 -9.13 15.59 -4.90
C ILE A 110 -8.99 15.28 -3.41
N GLU A 111 -9.36 14.09 -2.96
CA GLU A 111 -9.16 13.65 -1.58
C GLU A 111 -7.66 13.49 -1.26
N THR A 112 -6.86 13.05 -2.23
CA THR A 112 -5.40 12.98 -2.10
C THR A 112 -4.80 14.36 -1.84
N LEU A 113 -5.21 15.38 -2.60
CA LEU A 113 -4.73 16.75 -2.42
C LEU A 113 -5.05 17.30 -1.03
N ASN A 114 -6.14 16.83 -0.42
CA ASN A 114 -6.55 17.22 0.93
C ASN A 114 -5.99 16.32 2.03
N HIS A 115 -5.15 15.32 1.69
CA HIS A 115 -4.60 14.39 2.67
C HIS A 115 -3.56 15.08 3.57
N PRO A 116 -3.52 14.79 4.90
CA PRO A 116 -2.54 15.39 5.83
C PRO A 116 -1.08 15.27 5.40
N PHE A 117 -0.73 14.20 4.67
CA PHE A 117 0.58 14.03 4.07
C PHE A 117 0.89 15.11 3.01
N VAL A 118 -0.07 15.42 2.14
CA VAL A 118 0.10 16.41 1.06
C VAL A 118 -0.01 17.84 1.59
N THR A 119 -0.95 18.08 2.50
CA THR A 119 -1.17 19.41 3.11
C THR A 119 -0.18 19.70 4.23
N MET A 120 0.62 18.72 4.64
CA MET A 120 1.59 18.78 5.74
C MET A 120 0.97 19.12 7.11
N THR A 121 -0.35 19.04 7.28
CA THR A 121 -1.02 19.52 8.51
C THR A 121 -0.59 18.77 9.76
N HIS A 122 -0.17 17.51 9.62
CA HIS A 122 0.32 16.68 10.72
C HIS A 122 1.67 17.13 11.30
N LEU A 123 2.40 18.01 10.60
CA LEU A 123 3.67 18.57 11.08
C LEU A 123 3.48 19.82 11.94
N LEU A 124 2.28 20.40 11.96
CA LEU A 124 1.95 21.56 12.77
C LEU A 124 2.09 21.29 14.28
N ASP A 125 1.99 20.02 14.68
CA ASP A 125 2.19 19.57 16.06
C ASP A 125 3.66 19.66 16.53
N PHE A 126 4.60 20.02 15.64
CA PHE A 126 6.05 20.08 15.89
C PHE A 126 6.65 21.47 15.59
N PRO A 127 6.28 22.52 16.35
CA PRO A 127 6.64 23.92 16.07
C PRO A 127 8.13 24.26 16.21
N HIS A 128 8.93 23.36 16.79
CA HIS A 128 10.38 23.57 17.01
C HIS A 128 11.27 22.77 16.04
N SER A 129 10.68 22.06 15.07
CA SER A 129 11.45 21.29 14.10
C SER A 129 11.96 22.14 12.94
N SER A 130 13.13 21.81 12.42
CA SER A 130 13.73 22.48 11.26
C SER A 130 12.85 22.41 10.00
N GLN A 131 11.93 21.45 9.94
CA GLN A 131 10.98 21.25 8.84
C GLN A 131 9.76 22.18 8.89
N TYR A 132 9.45 22.79 10.05
CA TYR A 132 8.35 23.76 10.19
C TYR A 132 8.56 25.00 9.31
N GLY A 133 9.82 25.39 9.08
CA GLY A 133 10.17 26.50 8.18
C GLY A 133 9.82 26.27 6.72
N LEU A 134 9.84 25.02 6.24
CA LEU A 134 9.43 24.67 4.86
C LEU A 134 7.91 24.75 4.68
N LEU A 135 7.16 24.45 5.74
CA LEU A 135 5.69 24.45 5.79
C LEU A 135 5.11 25.88 5.63
N LEU A 136 5.79 26.88 6.19
CA LEU A 136 5.49 28.29 5.99
C LEU A 136 5.67 28.74 4.53
N VAL A 137 6.63 28.17 3.80
CA VAL A 137 6.90 28.54 2.41
C VAL A 137 5.92 27.86 1.45
N SER A 138 5.50 26.62 1.73
CA SER A 138 4.58 25.86 0.87
C SER A 138 3.09 26.16 1.10
N VAL A 139 2.66 26.46 2.33
CA VAL A 139 1.24 26.65 2.66
C VAL A 139 0.79 28.12 2.59
N LEU A 140 1.69 29.07 2.87
CA LEU A 140 1.37 30.51 2.88
C LEU A 140 1.94 31.28 1.69
N GLY A 141 2.66 30.60 0.78
CA GLY A 141 3.33 31.19 -0.38
C GLY A 141 2.56 31.10 -1.71
N ALA A 142 1.27 30.77 -1.70
CA ALA A 142 0.41 30.70 -2.90
C ALA A 142 -0.70 31.77 -2.88
#